data_AF-A0A2S5DM06-F1
#
_entry.id   AF-A0A2S5DM06-F1
#
_cell.length_a   1.000
_cell.length_b   1.000
_cell.length_c   1.000
_cell.angle_alpha   90.00
_cell.angle_beta   90.00
_cell.angle_gamma   90.00
#
_symmetry.space_group_name_H-M   'P 1'
#
loop_
_entity.id
_entity.type
_entity.pdbx_description
1 polymer ?
#
loop_
_entity_poly.entity_id
_entity_poly.type
_entity_poly.pdbx_seq_one_letter_code
_entity_poly.pdbx_strand_id
1 'polypeptide(L)' 'ARNEILRATKRLGRAIWKRWSGYHRRSLVETKMGCFKRLGERVTARRFDSQVAELQVRAAILNRFSMLGRPCTVAVA' A
#
# COMPACT_ATOMS: atom_id res chain seq x y z
N ALA A 1 3.88 -4.64 -21.00
CA ALA A 1 3.47 -3.89 -19.79
C ALA A 1 3.45 -2.35 -19.97
N ARG A 2 4.58 -1.61 -19.91
CA ARG A 2 4.54 -0.12 -19.88
C ARG A 2 3.93 0.51 -21.14
N ASN A 3 4.27 -0.01 -22.33
CA ASN A 3 3.70 0.48 -23.59
C ASN A 3 2.21 0.13 -23.74
N GLU A 4 1.75 -0.96 -23.13
CA GLU A 4 0.32 -1.35 -23.14
C GLU A 4 -0.50 -0.42 -22.24
N ILE A 5 0.07 0.03 -21.11
CA ILE A 5 -0.57 1.04 -20.25
C ILE A 5 -0.78 2.34 -21.03
N LEU A 6 0.21 2.78 -21.80
CA LEU A 6 0.11 3.99 -22.62
C LEU A 6 -0.94 3.83 -23.73
N ARG A 7 -0.97 2.65 -24.39
CA ARG A 7 -1.98 2.33 -25.41
C ARG A 7 -3.40 2.28 -24.82
N ALA A 8 -3.59 1.62 -23.69
CA ALA A 8 -4.87 1.52 -23.00
C ALA A 8 -5.35 2.88 -22.47
N THR A 9 -4.45 3.70 -21.94
CA THR A 9 -4.74 5.05 -21.47
C THR A 9 -5.14 5.98 -22.62
N LYS A 10 -4.48 5.89 -23.79
CA LYS A 10 -4.86 6.64 -25.00
C LYS A 10 -6.24 6.23 -25.53
N ARG A 11 -6.58 4.94 -25.48
CA ARG A 11 -7.84 4.41 -26.03
C ARG A 11 -9.05 4.62 -25.12
N LEU A 12 -8.89 4.42 -23.81
CA LEU A 12 -10.00 4.37 -22.84
C LEU A 12 -10.01 5.55 -21.86
N GLY A 13 -8.96 6.38 -21.87
CA GLY A 13 -8.75 7.42 -20.88
C GLY A 13 -8.17 6.89 -19.56
N ARG A 14 -7.43 7.77 -18.87
CA ARG A 14 -6.66 7.43 -17.67
C ARG A 14 -7.54 7.00 -16.49
N ALA A 15 -8.70 7.64 -16.31
CA ALA A 15 -9.60 7.35 -15.19
C ALA A 15 -10.16 5.92 -15.29
N ILE A 16 -10.65 5.54 -16.49
CA ILE A 16 -11.19 4.21 -16.75
C ILE A 16 -10.09 3.15 -16.59
N TRP A 17 -8.92 3.39 -17.20
CA TRP A 17 -7.79 2.48 -17.09
C TRP A 17 -7.35 2.25 -15.63
N LYS A 18 -7.26 3.31 -14.81
CA LYS A 18 -6.90 3.19 -13.40
C LYS A 18 -7.90 2.37 -12.58
N ARG A 19 -9.20 2.51 -12.88
CA ARG A 19 -10.26 1.77 -12.21
C ARG A 19 -10.21 0.28 -12.59
N TRP A 20 -10.11 -0.03 -13.88
CA TRP A 20 -10.06 -1.40 -14.38
C TRP A 20 -8.81 -2.16 -13.98
N SER A 21 -7.64 -1.51 -14.04
CA SER A 21 -6.36 -2.14 -13.68
C SER A 21 -6.15 -2.35 -12.18
N GLY A 22 -7.06 -1.85 -11.33
CA GLY A 22 -6.87 -1.86 -9.88
C GLY A 22 -5.67 -1.02 -9.42
N TYR A 23 -5.21 -0.09 -10.26
CA TYR A 23 -3.99 0.69 -10.02
C TYR A 23 -4.01 1.44 -8.68
N HIS A 24 -5.18 1.95 -8.28
CA HIS A 24 -5.32 2.64 -7.00
C HIS A 24 -5.00 1.71 -5.82
N ARG A 25 -5.54 0.48 -5.80
CA ARG A 25 -5.27 -0.50 -4.74
C ARG A 25 -3.80 -0.90 -4.72
N ARG A 26 -3.19 -1.11 -5.89
CA ARG A 26 -1.76 -1.42 -6.02
C ARG A 26 -0.89 -0.31 -5.46
N SER A 27 -1.17 0.94 -5.84
CA SER A 27 -0.45 2.11 -5.36
C SER A 27 -0.55 2.25 -3.83
N LEU A 28 -1.73 2.01 -3.24
CA LEU A 28 -1.90 2.03 -1.78
C LEU A 28 -1.04 0.98 -1.07
N VAL A 29 -0.96 -0.24 -1.61
CA VAL A 29 -0.11 -1.31 -1.06
C VAL A 29 1.37 -0.95 -1.17
N GLU A 30 1.80 -0.42 -2.31
CA GLU A 30 3.19 0.02 -2.53
C GLU A 30 3.58 1.14 -1.54
N THR A 31 2.70 2.12 -1.33
CA THR A 31 2.90 3.17 -0.30
C THR A 31 3.01 2.57 1.10
N LYS A 32 2.09 1.67 1.47
CA LYS A 32 2.11 1.03 2.79
C LYS A 32 3.35 0.16 3.01
N MET A 33 3.82 -0.50 1.96
CA MET A 33 5.07 -1.26 1.99
C MET A 33 6.29 -0.34 2.14
N GLY A 34 6.27 0.84 1.52
CA GLY A 34 7.27 1.88 1.72
C GLY A 34 7.36 2.33 3.18
N CYS A 35 6.21 2.54 3.85
CA CYS A 35 6.16 2.83 5.28
C CYS A 35 6.67 1.66 6.13
N PHE A 36 6.30 0.42 5.77
CA PHE A 36 6.75 -0.79 6.48
C PHE A 36 8.27 -0.95 6.47
N LYS A 37 8.91 -0.73 5.32
CA LYS A 37 10.37 -0.76 5.19
C LYS A 37 11.07 0.36 5.97
N ARG A 38 10.40 1.50 6.15
CA ARG A 38 10.95 2.66 6.89
C ARG A 38 10.85 2.50 8.40
N LEU A 39 9.92 1.69 8.89
CA LEU A 39 9.67 1.47 10.31
C LEU A 39 10.78 0.66 11.01
N GLY A 40 11.67 0.04 10.23
CA GLY A 40 12.94 -0.46 10.71
C GLY A 40 13.82 -0.88 9.55
N GLU A 41 15.06 -0.40 9.52
CA GLU A 41 15.97 -0.56 8.37
C GLU A 41 16.18 -2.02 7.96
N ARG A 42 16.26 -2.93 8.93
CA ARG A 42 16.47 -4.38 8.73
C ARG A 42 15.74 -5.17 9.81
N VAL A 43 15.55 -6.47 9.54
CA VAL A 43 15.10 -7.44 10.55
C VAL A 43 16.30 -7.77 11.45
N THR A 44 16.13 -7.63 12.76
CA THR A 44 17.24 -7.78 13.72
C THR A 44 17.26 -9.15 14.39
N ALA A 45 16.12 -9.82 14.44
CA ALA A 45 16.00 -11.13 15.04
C ALA A 45 16.83 -12.19 14.29
N ARG A 46 17.54 -13.05 15.04
CA ARG A 46 18.42 -14.08 14.48
C ARG A 46 17.71 -15.37 14.07
N ARG A 47 16.60 -15.70 14.74
CA ARG A 47 15.81 -16.91 14.46
C ARG A 47 14.60 -16.57 13.62
N PHE A 48 14.26 -17.44 12.67
CA PHE A 48 13.17 -17.23 11.73
C PHE A 48 11.83 -16.90 12.41
N ASP A 49 11.44 -17.65 13.44
CA ASP A 49 10.17 -17.39 14.16
C ASP A 49 10.15 -15.99 14.79
N SER A 50 11.28 -15.56 15.33
CA SER A 50 11.44 -14.23 15.89
C SER A 50 11.44 -13.13 14.81
N GLN A 51 11.93 -13.43 13.60
CA GLN A 51 11.82 -12.53 12.44
C GLN A 51 10.36 -12.36 12.00
N VAL A 52 9.61 -13.47 11.96
CA VAL A 52 8.17 -13.44 11.63
C VAL A 52 7.43 -12.60 12.66
N ALA A 53 7.68 -12.81 13.96
CA ALA A 53 7.09 -12.01 15.03
C ALA A 53 7.42 -10.52 14.89
N GLU A 54 8.68 -10.18 14.61
CA GLU A 54 9.12 -8.79 14.38
C GLU A 54 8.33 -8.13 13.23
N LEU A 55 8.18 -8.83 12.10
CA LEU A 55 7.43 -8.34 10.94
C LEU A 55 5.93 -8.20 11.23
N GLN A 56 5.35 -9.15 11.98
CA GLN A 56 3.94 -9.10 12.39
C GLN A 56 3.67 -7.89 13.30
N VAL A 57 4.56 -7.63 14.27
CA VAL A 57 4.46 -6.47 15.16
C VAL A 57 4.54 -5.16 14.36
N ARG A 58 5.49 -5.04 13.42
CA ARG A 58 5.58 -3.87 12.52
C ARG A 58 4.29 -3.66 11.72
N ALA A 59 3.69 -4.73 11.21
CA ALA A 59 2.43 -4.66 10.48
C ALA A 59 1.27 -4.22 11.39
N ALA A 60 1.21 -4.74 12.62
CA ALA A 60 0.21 -4.35 13.61
C ALA A 60 0.30 -2.85 13.96
N ILE A 61 1.52 -2.34 14.18
CA ILE A 61 1.77 -0.90 14.43
C ILE A 61 1.27 -0.04 13.26
N LEU A 62 1.63 -0.38 12.01
CA LEU A 62 1.15 0.35 10.84
C LEU A 62 -0.37 0.32 10.69
N ASN A 63 -0.99 -0.82 10.97
CA ASN A 63 -2.44 -0.94 10.95
C ASN A 63 -3.08 -0.04 12.01
N ARG A 64 -2.48 0.06 13.20
CA ARG A 64 -2.96 0.96 14.25
C ARG A 64 -2.82 2.43 13.86
N PHE A 65 -1.68 2.84 13.29
CA PHE A 65 -1.51 4.19 12.77
C PHE A 65 -2.51 4.50 11.64
N SER A 66 -2.76 3.54 10.75
CA SER A 66 -3.75 3.71 9.68
C SER A 66 -5.16 3.92 10.25
N MET A 67 -5.52 3.20 11.32
CA MET A 67 -6.81 3.32 11.98
C MET A 67 -6.97 4.69 12.68
N LEU A 68 -5.94 5.13 13.39
CA LEU A 68 -5.98 6.39 14.14
C LEU A 68 -5.91 7.62 13.22
N GLY A 69 -5.16 7.54 12.13
CA GLY A 69 -4.96 8.65 11.19
C GLY A 69 -5.99 8.74 10.07
N ARG A 70 -6.97 7.82 9.99
CA ARG A 70 -7.97 7.84 8.92
C ARG A 70 -9.03 8.91 9.22
N PRO A 71 -9.16 9.97 8.41
CA PRO A 71 -10.23 10.93 8.59
C PRO A 71 -11.59 10.31 8.31
N CYS A 72 -12.58 10.64 9.13
CA CYS A 72 -13.99 10.32 8.88
C CYS A 72 -14.56 11.36 7.92
N THR A 73 -14.52 11.07 6.61
CA THR A 73 -15.15 11.93 5.60
C THR A 73 -16.66 11.69 5.58
N VAL A 74 -17.44 12.71 5.91
CA VAL A 74 -18.91 12.70 5.80
C VAL A 74 -19.33 13.51 4.58
N ALA A 75 -20.27 12.97 3.80
CA ALA A 75 -20.90 13.74 2.72
C ALA A 75 -21.92 14.69 3.35
N VAL A 76 -21.80 15.99 3.08
CA VAL A 76 -22.77 16.99 3.50
C VAL A 76 -23.69 17.27 2.31
N ALA A 77 -25.01 17.24 2.56
CA ALA A 77 -26.05 17.55 1.59
C ALA A 77 -26.33 19.05 1.52
#